data_AF-A0A177G491-F1
#
_entry.id   AF-A0A177G491-F1
#
_cell.length_a   1.000
_cell.length_b   1.000
_cell.length_c   1.000
_cell.angle_alpha   90.00
_cell.angle_beta   90.00
_cell.angle_gamma   90.00
#
_symmetry.space_group_name_H-M   'P 1'
#
loop_
_entity.id
_entity.type
_entity.pdbx_description
1 polymer ?
#
loop_
_entity_poly.entity_id
_entity_poly.type
_entity_poly.pdbx_seq_one_letter_code
_entity_poly.pdbx_strand_id
1 'polypeptide(L)'
;MTTYDYYHIETAQHSVIMANNVLTESYLDTGNRSSFRPHGTVSRISAGQARSWAEDAAAPLVVARERVEPIFRQILARADAMGVPAVTASPALTEDPDLYLVTDEGRTLRCMRTVRGKALFMVPGQVQAVRLVSSTSRPCDVQGPFVDDRRTLGVCVGEVELQVAGAGLAVTAHQSQTDLSGWAETEGGSGRWTLGDAYLPLPQRQTDSFGILSVQILAAGPYRVQEKTEAASVLSL
;
A
#
# COMPACT_ATOMS: atom_id res chain seq x y z
N MET A 1 -1.80 -4.90 35.38
CA MET A 1 -0.77 -5.31 34.40
C MET A 1 -0.72 -6.82 34.44
N THR A 2 -1.17 -7.49 33.38
CA THR A 2 -1.12 -8.95 33.27
C THR A 2 0.29 -9.36 32.89
N THR A 3 0.95 -10.12 33.76
CA THR A 3 2.26 -10.73 33.50
C THR A 3 2.04 -12.17 33.09
N TYR A 4 2.75 -12.65 32.07
CA TYR A 4 2.72 -14.04 31.66
C TYR A 4 4.13 -14.49 31.27
N ASP A 5 4.40 -15.78 31.47
CA ASP A 5 5.63 -16.41 31.02
C ASP A 5 5.49 -16.81 29.55
N TYR A 6 6.56 -16.59 28.78
CA TYR A 6 6.65 -17.06 27.40
C TYR A 6 7.97 -17.79 27.20
N TYR A 7 7.94 -18.80 26.35
CA TYR A 7 9.09 -19.65 26.06
C TYR A 7 9.36 -19.68 24.56
N HIS A 8 10.63 -19.62 24.19
CA HIS A 8 11.07 -19.93 22.83
C HIS A 8 11.56 -21.37 22.80
N ILE A 9 10.94 -22.19 21.95
CA ILE A 9 11.34 -23.58 21.72
C ILE A 9 11.80 -23.73 20.27
N GLU A 10 12.90 -24.46 20.07
CA GLU A 10 13.42 -24.79 18.75
C GLU A 10 13.45 -26.31 18.59
N THR A 11 12.91 -26.81 17.47
CA THR A 11 12.92 -28.22 17.11
C THR A 11 14.07 -28.53 16.17
N ALA A 12 14.61 -29.76 16.20
CA ALA A 12 15.71 -30.15 15.32
C ALA A 12 15.34 -30.07 13.82
N GLN A 13 14.05 -30.27 13.51
CA GLN A 13 13.47 -30.10 12.18
C GLN A 13 12.15 -29.32 12.32
N HIS A 14 11.73 -28.62 11.26
CA HIS A 14 10.38 -28.06 11.18
C HIS A 14 9.34 -29.14 11.50
N SER A 15 8.48 -28.88 12.48
CA SER A 15 7.57 -29.86 13.06
C SER A 15 6.23 -29.23 13.42
N VAL A 16 5.16 -30.03 13.38
CA VAL A 16 3.89 -29.65 14.00
C VAL A 16 3.97 -29.95 15.49
N ILE A 17 3.73 -28.93 16.32
CA ILE A 17 3.67 -29.01 17.77
C ILE A 17 2.26 -28.71 18.26
N MET A 18 1.97 -29.03 19.52
CA MET A 18 0.73 -28.63 20.16
C MET A 18 1.00 -27.48 21.13
N ALA A 19 0.41 -26.32 20.88
CA ALA A 19 0.50 -25.14 21.73
C ALA A 19 -0.91 -24.69 22.12
N ASN A 20 -1.18 -24.54 23.42
CA ASN A 20 -2.50 -24.17 23.94
C ASN A 20 -3.64 -25.05 23.38
N ASN A 21 -3.41 -26.37 23.27
CA ASN A 21 -4.35 -27.35 22.74
C ASN A 21 -4.69 -27.16 21.23
N VAL A 22 -3.82 -26.49 20.47
CA VAL A 22 -3.97 -26.28 19.03
C VAL A 22 -2.70 -26.76 18.31
N LEU A 23 -2.87 -27.54 17.24
CA LEU A 23 -1.76 -27.92 16.36
C LEU A 23 -1.23 -26.68 15.64
N THR A 24 0.07 -26.45 15.76
CA THR A 24 0.76 -25.27 15.23
C THR A 24 2.08 -25.70 14.62
N GLU A 25 2.42 -25.14 13.46
CA GLU A 25 3.74 -25.35 12.87
C GLU A 25 4.81 -24.58 13.65
N SER A 26 5.93 -25.22 13.94
CA SER A 26 7.13 -24.52 14.44
C SER A 26 7.58 -23.46 13.44
N TYR A 27 8.44 -22.53 13.88
CA TYR A 27 9.01 -21.55 12.96
C TYR A 27 9.74 -22.22 11.79
N LEU A 28 9.34 -21.87 10.56
CA LEU A 28 10.00 -22.29 9.32
C LEU A 28 11.07 -21.25 8.93
N ASP A 29 12.35 -21.65 8.93
CA ASP A 29 13.45 -20.75 8.57
C ASP A 29 13.57 -20.60 7.05
N THR A 30 13.01 -19.52 6.52
CA THR A 30 13.11 -19.17 5.09
C THR A 30 14.30 -18.25 4.79
N GLY A 31 15.36 -18.28 5.62
CA GLY A 31 16.57 -17.47 5.46
C GLY A 31 16.54 -16.12 6.20
N ASN A 32 15.48 -15.85 6.96
CA ASN A 32 15.28 -14.63 7.75
C ASN A 32 15.67 -14.79 9.24
N ARG A 33 16.21 -15.95 9.63
CA ARG A 33 16.57 -16.27 11.03
C ARG A 33 17.56 -15.29 11.67
N SER A 34 18.41 -14.61 10.90
CA SER A 34 19.33 -13.58 11.40
C SER A 34 18.61 -12.37 12.02
N SER A 35 17.34 -12.15 11.69
CA SER A 35 16.50 -11.08 12.22
C SER A 35 16.08 -11.32 13.68
N PHE A 36 16.11 -12.57 14.15
CA PHE A 36 15.80 -12.89 15.53
C PHE A 36 17.04 -12.64 16.39
N ARG A 37 16.98 -11.67 17.30
CA ARG A 37 18.01 -11.48 18.33
C ARG A 37 17.60 -12.28 19.56
N PRO A 38 18.44 -13.20 20.05
CA PRO A 38 18.10 -13.92 21.27
C PRO A 38 18.16 -12.94 22.44
N HIS A 39 17.13 -12.95 23.28
CA HIS A 39 17.15 -12.24 24.56
C HIS A 39 17.42 -13.27 25.66
N GLY A 40 18.50 -13.10 26.42
CA GLY A 40 18.92 -14.06 27.46
C GLY A 40 19.55 -15.34 26.91
N THR A 41 19.50 -16.41 27.71
CA THR A 41 20.17 -17.69 27.45
C THR A 41 19.36 -18.58 26.52
N VAL A 42 19.30 -18.24 25.23
CA VAL A 42 18.66 -19.08 24.20
C VAL A 42 19.74 -19.85 23.43
N SER A 43 19.82 -21.16 23.64
CA SER A 43 20.66 -22.06 22.84
C SER A 43 20.05 -22.24 21.46
N ARG A 44 20.83 -21.99 20.42
CA ARG A 44 20.40 -22.15 19.02
C ARG A 44 20.86 -23.50 18.49
N ILE A 45 19.96 -24.21 17.81
CA ILE A 45 20.37 -25.32 16.95
C ILE A 45 20.97 -24.70 15.68
N SER A 46 22.10 -25.22 15.17
CA SER A 46 22.74 -24.68 13.96
C SER A 46 21.74 -24.59 12.81
N ALA A 47 21.72 -23.43 12.14
CA ALA A 47 20.81 -23.20 11.03
C ALA A 47 21.20 -24.10 9.84
N GLY A 48 20.20 -24.80 9.29
CA GLY A 48 20.32 -25.49 8.01
C GLY A 48 20.19 -24.54 6.83
N GLN A 49 20.05 -25.11 5.63
CA GLN A 49 19.73 -24.35 4.42
C GLN A 49 18.37 -23.65 4.56
N ALA A 50 18.24 -22.45 3.96
CA ALA A 50 16.98 -21.72 3.90
C ALA A 50 15.90 -22.57 3.22
N ARG A 51 14.74 -22.67 3.86
CA ARG A 51 13.57 -23.43 3.42
C ARG A 51 12.59 -22.55 2.65
N SER A 52 11.56 -23.17 2.06
CA SER A 52 10.47 -22.47 1.41
C SER A 52 9.11 -22.93 1.91
N TRP A 53 8.13 -22.01 1.92
CA TRP A 53 6.74 -22.37 2.23
C TRP A 53 6.14 -23.34 1.22
N ALA A 54 6.62 -23.33 -0.03
CA ALA A 54 6.10 -24.18 -1.09
C ALA A 54 6.48 -25.65 -0.91
N GLU A 55 7.68 -25.91 -0.38
CA GLU A 55 8.25 -27.27 -0.32
C GLU A 55 8.33 -27.83 1.10
N ASP A 56 8.55 -26.98 2.11
CA ASP A 56 8.92 -27.41 3.45
C ASP A 56 7.85 -27.18 4.53
N ALA A 57 6.73 -26.54 4.18
CA ALA A 57 5.62 -26.30 5.11
C ALA A 57 4.87 -27.60 5.43
N ALA A 58 4.33 -27.72 6.65
CA ALA A 58 3.55 -28.91 7.01
C ALA A 58 2.14 -28.89 6.40
N ALA A 59 1.63 -27.68 6.08
CA ALA A 59 0.41 -27.47 5.31
C ALA A 59 0.59 -26.35 4.26
N PRO A 60 -0.19 -26.38 3.16
CA PRO A 60 -0.16 -25.32 2.15
C PRO A 60 -0.54 -23.95 2.73
N LEU A 61 0.23 -22.92 2.36
CA LEU A 61 -0.10 -21.54 2.69
C LEU A 61 -1.30 -21.05 1.87
N VAL A 62 -2.36 -20.61 2.55
CA VAL A 62 -3.57 -20.07 1.92
C VAL A 62 -3.79 -18.63 2.35
N VAL A 63 -3.63 -17.70 1.41
CA VAL A 63 -3.81 -16.25 1.62
C VAL A 63 -4.96 -15.65 0.80
N ALA A 64 -5.58 -16.46 -0.07
CA ALA A 64 -6.70 -16.02 -0.91
C ALA A 64 -7.87 -15.54 -0.06
N ARG A 65 -8.36 -14.33 -0.33
CA ARG A 65 -9.40 -13.67 0.46
C ARG A 65 -10.66 -14.52 0.59
N GLU A 66 -11.07 -15.17 -0.49
CA GLU A 66 -12.26 -16.01 -0.58
C GLU A 66 -12.19 -17.21 0.38
N ARG A 67 -10.96 -17.58 0.79
CA ARG A 67 -10.71 -18.63 1.78
C ARG A 67 -10.51 -18.10 3.19
N VAL A 68 -9.79 -16.98 3.34
CA VAL A 68 -9.39 -16.43 4.64
C VAL A 68 -10.50 -15.60 5.29
N GLU A 69 -11.22 -14.78 4.52
CA GLU A 69 -12.28 -13.91 5.05
C GLU A 69 -13.38 -14.69 5.77
N PRO A 70 -13.93 -15.80 5.24
CA PRO A 70 -14.95 -16.58 5.95
C PRO A 70 -14.47 -17.10 7.32
N ILE A 71 -13.21 -17.51 7.44
CA ILE A 71 -12.63 -17.98 8.70
C ILE A 71 -12.55 -16.83 9.70
N PHE A 72 -12.05 -15.67 9.25
CA PHE A 72 -12.00 -14.46 10.07
C PHE A 72 -13.39 -14.06 10.60
N ARG A 73 -14.42 -14.09 9.75
CA ARG A 73 -15.80 -13.78 10.15
C ARG A 73 -16.35 -14.78 11.17
N GLN A 74 -16.04 -16.07 11.03
CA GLN A 74 -16.44 -17.09 12.01
C GLN A 74 -15.77 -16.87 13.38
N ILE A 75 -14.50 -16.46 13.40
CA ILE A 75 -13.78 -16.13 14.64
C ILE A 75 -14.41 -14.91 15.30
N LEU A 76 -14.73 -13.85 14.54
CA LEU A 76 -15.41 -12.68 15.07
C LEU A 76 -16.79 -13.01 15.66
N ALA A 77 -17.61 -13.77 14.94
CA ALA A 77 -18.94 -14.17 15.42
C ALA A 77 -18.86 -14.98 16.73
N ARG A 78 -17.83 -15.82 16.87
CA ARG A 78 -17.57 -16.55 18.13
C ARG A 78 -17.14 -15.60 19.25
N ALA A 79 -16.27 -14.64 18.98
CA ALA A 79 -15.84 -13.65 19.96
C ALA A 79 -17.03 -12.83 20.47
N ASP A 80 -17.91 -12.39 19.57
CA ASP A 80 -19.15 -11.68 19.91
C ASP A 80 -20.07 -12.54 20.78
N ALA A 81 -20.28 -13.80 20.41
CA ALA A 81 -21.09 -14.75 21.19
C ALA A 81 -20.52 -15.03 22.60
N MET A 82 -19.20 -14.87 22.77
CA MET A 82 -18.50 -15.00 24.04
C MET A 82 -18.41 -13.68 24.82
N GLY A 83 -18.93 -12.58 24.27
CA GLY A 83 -18.84 -11.25 24.88
C GLY A 83 -17.41 -10.70 24.95
N VAL A 84 -16.51 -11.17 24.08
CA VAL A 84 -15.14 -10.67 23.98
C VAL A 84 -15.18 -9.33 23.23
N PRO A 85 -14.86 -8.20 23.88
CA PRO A 85 -14.98 -6.89 23.24
C PRO A 85 -13.90 -6.71 22.17
N ALA A 86 -14.25 -5.96 21.12
CA ALA A 86 -13.25 -5.46 20.18
C ALA A 86 -12.28 -4.53 20.93
N VAL A 87 -10.98 -4.83 20.82
CA VAL A 87 -9.91 -4.04 21.46
C VAL A 87 -9.51 -2.83 20.60
N THR A 88 -9.77 -2.91 19.30
CA THR A 88 -9.43 -1.88 18.32
C THR A 88 -10.68 -1.36 17.62
N ALA A 89 -10.85 -0.04 17.63
CA ALA A 89 -11.90 0.62 16.86
C ALA A 89 -11.62 0.50 15.35
N SER A 90 -12.68 0.42 14.55
CA SER A 90 -12.56 0.51 13.09
C SER A 90 -12.03 1.90 12.72
N PRO A 91 -11.03 1.99 11.81
CA PRO A 91 -10.52 3.28 11.38
C PRO A 91 -11.61 4.05 10.63
N ALA A 92 -11.64 5.38 10.78
CA ALA A 92 -12.42 6.23 9.90
C ALA A 92 -11.80 6.20 8.49
N LEU A 93 -12.63 5.97 7.48
CA LEU A 93 -12.21 5.86 6.08
C LEU A 93 -12.80 6.98 5.22
N THR A 94 -12.08 7.36 4.17
CA THR A 94 -12.51 8.30 3.14
C THR A 94 -12.21 7.76 1.75
N GLU A 95 -13.06 8.05 0.78
CA GLU A 95 -12.81 7.74 -0.63
C GLU A 95 -12.03 8.84 -1.34
N ASP A 96 -11.82 9.99 -0.69
CA ASP A 96 -11.07 11.11 -1.26
C ASP A 96 -9.55 10.83 -1.20
N PRO A 97 -8.87 10.71 -2.35
CA PRO A 97 -7.42 10.55 -2.40
C PRO A 97 -6.64 11.82 -2.02
N ASP A 98 -7.27 12.99 -1.79
CA ASP A 98 -6.58 14.29 -1.69
C ASP A 98 -5.57 14.46 -2.85
N LEU A 99 -6.06 14.27 -4.08
CA LEU A 99 -5.23 14.21 -5.28
C LEU A 99 -4.82 15.62 -5.75
N TYR A 100 -3.52 15.86 -5.88
CA TYR A 100 -2.97 17.10 -6.43
C TYR A 100 -1.68 16.86 -7.21
N LEU A 101 -1.23 17.88 -7.95
CA LEU A 101 0.08 17.87 -8.58
C LEU A 101 1.04 18.79 -7.84
N VAL A 102 2.32 18.44 -7.84
CA VAL A 102 3.42 19.34 -7.45
C VAL A 102 4.33 19.53 -8.66
N THR A 103 4.63 20.77 -9.03
CA THR A 103 5.58 21.06 -10.11
C THR A 103 7.02 20.77 -9.66
N ASP A 104 7.96 20.70 -10.60
CA ASP A 104 9.41 20.75 -10.35
C ASP A 104 9.85 21.90 -9.43
N GLU A 105 9.23 23.08 -9.58
CA GLU A 105 9.44 24.24 -8.69
C GLU A 105 8.77 24.12 -7.31
N GLY A 106 8.10 23.01 -6.99
CA GLY A 106 7.41 22.81 -5.71
C GLY A 106 6.04 23.47 -5.59
N ARG A 107 5.48 24.05 -6.66
CA ARG A 107 4.13 24.65 -6.63
C ARG A 107 3.05 23.56 -6.65
N THR A 108 2.04 23.70 -5.79
CA THR A 108 0.89 22.80 -5.78
C THR A 108 -0.16 23.24 -6.81
N LEU A 109 -0.58 22.32 -7.68
CA LEU A 109 -1.71 22.50 -8.60
C LEU A 109 -2.87 21.62 -8.14
N ARG A 110 -3.98 22.25 -7.73
CA ARG A 110 -5.17 21.55 -7.25
C ARG A 110 -5.99 21.01 -8.42
N CYS A 111 -6.65 19.88 -8.20
CA CYS A 111 -7.62 19.33 -9.15
C CYS A 111 -8.75 20.34 -9.34
N MET A 112 -8.99 20.75 -10.60
CA MET A 112 -10.05 21.70 -10.91
C MET A 112 -11.43 21.03 -10.87
N ARG A 113 -11.50 19.82 -11.41
CA ARG A 113 -12.71 18.99 -11.48
C ARG A 113 -12.35 17.56 -11.84
N THR A 114 -13.24 16.65 -11.45
CA THR A 114 -13.23 15.25 -11.91
C THR A 114 -14.42 15.02 -12.83
N VAL A 115 -14.19 14.50 -14.03
CA VAL A 115 -15.25 14.22 -15.02
C VAL A 115 -15.03 12.83 -15.60
N ARG A 116 -16.03 11.95 -15.49
CA ARG A 116 -15.97 10.57 -16.03
C ARG A 116 -14.70 9.80 -15.59
N GLY A 117 -14.32 9.93 -14.32
CA GLY A 117 -13.13 9.28 -13.75
C GLY A 117 -11.79 9.92 -14.16
N LYS A 118 -11.79 11.06 -14.86
CA LYS A 118 -10.58 11.83 -15.20
C LYS A 118 -10.47 13.07 -14.32
N ALA A 119 -9.37 13.18 -13.56
CA ALA A 119 -9.01 14.35 -12.77
C ALA A 119 -8.30 15.37 -13.67
N LEU A 120 -8.75 16.63 -13.65
CA LEU A 120 -8.28 17.68 -14.54
C LEU A 120 -7.48 18.75 -13.79
N PHE A 121 -6.30 19.06 -14.28
CA PHE A 121 -5.36 20.02 -13.70
C PHE A 121 -4.92 21.05 -14.75
N MET A 122 -4.87 22.32 -14.35
CA MET A 122 -4.25 23.36 -15.18
C MET A 122 -2.74 23.37 -14.94
N VAL A 123 -1.96 23.16 -16.00
CA VAL A 123 -0.51 23.07 -15.94
C VAL A 123 0.13 24.23 -16.72
N PRO A 124 0.92 25.10 -16.06
CA PRO A 124 1.65 26.17 -16.74
C PRO A 124 2.57 25.65 -17.86
N GLY A 125 2.81 26.48 -18.88
CA GLY A 125 3.55 26.13 -20.11
C GLY A 125 4.98 25.65 -19.86
N GLN A 126 5.66 26.28 -18.92
CA GLN A 126 7.06 26.02 -18.55
C GLN A 126 7.28 24.70 -17.79
N VAL A 127 6.22 24.08 -17.27
CA VAL A 127 6.33 22.87 -16.44
C VAL A 127 6.57 21.66 -17.34
N GLN A 128 7.74 21.03 -17.15
CA GLN A 128 8.18 19.86 -17.91
C GLN A 128 7.84 18.53 -17.23
N ALA A 129 7.65 18.55 -15.91
CA ALA A 129 7.27 17.39 -15.15
C ALA A 129 6.45 17.78 -13.92
N VAL A 130 5.62 16.86 -13.46
CA VAL A 130 4.85 17.00 -12.23
C VAL A 130 4.99 15.76 -11.38
N ARG A 131 4.71 15.91 -10.09
CA ARG A 131 4.54 14.81 -9.15
C ARG A 131 3.06 14.67 -8.86
N LEU A 132 2.47 13.52 -9.15
CA LEU A 132 1.09 13.19 -8.83
C LEU A 132 1.04 12.68 -7.40
N VAL A 133 0.48 13.48 -6.51
CA VAL A 133 0.47 13.21 -5.08
C VAL A 133 -0.94 12.83 -4.63
N SER A 134 -1.03 11.77 -3.84
CA SER A 134 -2.29 11.31 -3.23
C SER A 134 -2.04 10.72 -1.85
N SER A 135 -3.10 10.66 -1.06
CA SER A 135 -3.21 9.76 0.08
C SER A 135 -2.87 8.34 -0.32
N THR A 136 -2.37 7.56 0.64
CA THR A 136 -2.05 6.16 0.47
C THR A 136 -2.65 5.32 1.58
N SER A 137 -2.89 4.05 1.26
CA SER A 137 -3.35 3.05 2.20
C SER A 137 -2.85 1.67 1.79
N ARG A 138 -2.75 0.77 2.76
CA ARG A 138 -2.57 -0.66 2.47
C ARG A 138 -3.94 -1.34 2.42
N PRO A 139 -4.25 -2.17 1.42
CA PRO A 139 -5.54 -2.87 1.37
C PRO A 139 -5.85 -3.67 2.65
N CYS A 140 -4.84 -4.31 3.25
CA CYS A 140 -4.97 -5.02 4.53
C CYS A 140 -5.36 -4.12 5.72
N ASP A 141 -5.06 -2.82 5.66
CA ASP A 141 -5.34 -1.85 6.72
C ASP A 141 -6.76 -1.27 6.68
N VAL A 142 -7.40 -1.32 5.52
CA VAL A 142 -8.69 -0.64 5.25
C VAL A 142 -9.81 -1.61 4.89
N GLN A 143 -9.49 -2.78 4.33
CA GLN A 143 -10.46 -3.84 4.06
C GLN A 143 -10.54 -4.86 5.20
N GLY A 144 -9.39 -5.15 5.83
CA GLY A 144 -9.28 -6.04 6.99
C GLY A 144 -8.08 -6.98 6.92
N PRO A 145 -7.76 -7.66 8.05
CA PRO A 145 -6.56 -8.50 8.19
C PRO A 145 -6.60 -9.79 7.36
N PHE A 146 -7.72 -10.08 6.69
CA PHE A 146 -7.91 -11.21 5.79
C PHE A 146 -7.50 -10.91 4.34
N VAL A 147 -6.98 -9.72 4.06
CA VAL A 147 -6.39 -9.33 2.78
C VAL A 147 -4.87 -9.34 2.91
N ASP A 148 -4.18 -10.10 2.05
CA ASP A 148 -2.70 -10.21 2.06
C ASP A 148 -2.01 -9.25 1.08
N ASP A 149 -2.70 -8.19 0.66
CA ASP A 149 -2.05 -7.09 -0.04
C ASP A 149 -1.62 -6.02 0.98
N ARG A 150 -0.30 -5.96 1.19
CA ARG A 150 0.37 -5.08 2.15
C ARG A 150 1.06 -3.89 1.49
N ARG A 151 0.86 -3.70 0.19
CA ARG A 151 1.47 -2.61 -0.57
C ARG A 151 0.84 -1.29 -0.17
N THR A 152 1.66 -0.25 -0.07
CA THR A 152 1.18 1.12 0.15
C THR A 152 0.79 1.71 -1.20
N LEU A 153 -0.52 1.80 -1.47
CA LEU A 153 -1.05 2.19 -2.77
C LEU A 153 -1.75 3.55 -2.68
N GLY A 154 -1.49 4.41 -3.66
CA GLY A 154 -2.17 5.68 -3.86
C GLY A 154 -3.38 5.51 -4.78
N VAL A 155 -3.26 5.93 -6.04
CA VAL A 155 -4.29 5.80 -7.07
C VAL A 155 -3.80 4.92 -8.22
N CYS A 156 -4.69 4.16 -8.85
CA CYS A 156 -4.40 3.43 -10.08
C CYS A 156 -4.67 4.34 -11.28
N VAL A 157 -3.61 4.70 -12.00
CA VAL A 157 -3.69 5.65 -13.12
C VAL A 157 -3.78 4.89 -14.44
N GLY A 158 -4.80 5.21 -15.22
CA GLY A 158 -5.02 4.72 -16.59
C GLY A 158 -4.43 5.67 -17.63
N GLU A 159 -5.25 6.13 -18.58
CA GLU A 159 -4.84 7.10 -19.60
C GLU A 159 -4.47 8.46 -18.99
N VAL A 160 -3.43 9.08 -19.54
CA VAL A 160 -3.06 10.45 -19.22
C VAL A 160 -2.85 11.24 -20.51
N GLU A 161 -3.46 12.41 -20.59
CA GLU A 161 -3.39 13.29 -21.77
C GLU A 161 -3.18 14.74 -21.31
N LEU A 162 -2.27 15.44 -21.98
CA LEU A 162 -2.09 16.88 -21.84
C LEU A 162 -2.70 17.59 -23.05
N GLN A 163 -3.74 18.39 -22.84
CA GLN A 163 -4.37 19.19 -23.88
C GLN A 163 -3.76 20.59 -23.92
N VAL A 164 -3.20 20.99 -25.07
CA VAL A 164 -2.55 22.29 -25.30
C VAL A 164 -3.06 22.88 -26.60
N ALA A 165 -3.58 24.11 -26.57
CA ALA A 165 -4.10 24.81 -27.77
C ALA A 165 -5.06 23.96 -28.64
N GLY A 166 -5.85 23.08 -28.02
CA GLY A 166 -6.80 22.19 -28.70
C GLY A 166 -6.22 20.87 -29.21
N ALA A 167 -4.91 20.63 -29.09
CA ALA A 167 -4.27 19.35 -29.41
C ALA A 167 -4.07 18.49 -28.14
N GLY A 168 -4.38 17.21 -28.22
CA GLY A 168 -4.13 16.23 -27.16
C GLY A 168 -2.78 15.55 -27.33
N LEU A 169 -1.92 15.63 -26.30
CA LEU A 169 -0.63 14.96 -26.24
C LEU A 169 -0.69 13.84 -25.21
N ALA A 170 -0.53 12.60 -25.64
CA ALA A 170 -0.53 11.45 -24.74
C ALA A 170 0.69 11.46 -23.81
N VAL A 171 0.47 11.17 -22.54
CA VAL A 171 1.53 11.00 -21.53
C VAL A 171 1.59 9.53 -21.16
N THR A 172 2.61 8.81 -21.63
CA THR A 172 2.67 7.34 -21.58
C THR A 172 3.85 6.81 -20.75
N ALA A 173 4.61 7.69 -20.09
CA ALA A 173 5.80 7.31 -19.32
C ALA A 173 5.48 6.28 -18.24
N HIS A 174 4.36 6.43 -17.53
CA HIS A 174 3.94 5.47 -16.49
C HIS A 174 3.59 4.09 -17.03
N GLN A 175 3.23 3.97 -18.31
CA GLN A 175 2.92 2.70 -18.98
C GLN A 175 4.15 2.04 -19.58
N SER A 176 5.12 2.84 -20.05
CA SER A 176 6.25 2.38 -20.86
C SER A 176 7.57 2.25 -20.08
N GLN A 177 7.78 3.04 -19.02
CA GLN A 177 9.01 3.04 -18.23
C GLN A 177 8.84 2.19 -16.98
N THR A 178 9.63 1.15 -16.80
CA THR A 178 9.56 0.27 -15.63
C THR A 178 10.05 0.95 -14.36
N ASP A 179 11.20 1.62 -14.40
CA ASP A 179 11.80 2.30 -13.26
C ASP A 179 11.40 3.79 -13.23
N LEU A 180 10.13 4.04 -12.89
CA LEU A 180 9.59 5.39 -12.77
C LEU A 180 9.33 5.72 -11.30
N SER A 181 10.02 6.74 -10.80
CA SER A 181 9.97 7.15 -9.39
C SER A 181 8.52 7.32 -8.88
N GLY A 182 8.18 6.61 -7.81
CA GLY A 182 6.89 6.72 -7.13
C GLY A 182 5.74 5.91 -7.75
N TRP A 183 6.05 5.03 -8.71
CA TRP A 183 5.10 4.09 -9.29
C TRP A 183 5.39 2.67 -8.78
N ALA A 184 4.33 1.88 -8.60
CA ALA A 184 4.44 0.45 -8.29
C ALA A 184 4.97 -0.34 -9.51
N GLU A 185 5.23 -1.63 -9.36
CA GLU A 185 5.53 -2.51 -10.50
C GLU A 185 4.34 -2.61 -11.46
N THR A 186 4.60 -2.91 -12.74
CA THR A 186 3.56 -3.03 -13.76
C THR A 186 2.90 -4.42 -13.67
N GLU A 187 1.58 -4.44 -13.49
CA GLU A 187 0.80 -5.68 -13.29
C GLU A 187 0.13 -6.22 -14.58
N GLY A 188 0.46 -5.67 -15.75
CA GLY A 188 -0.12 -6.09 -17.04
C GLY A 188 -1.58 -5.66 -17.27
N GLY A 189 -2.12 -4.79 -16.43
CA GLY A 189 -3.46 -4.21 -16.56
C GLY A 189 -3.51 -2.89 -17.35
N SER A 190 -4.69 -2.27 -17.36
CA SER A 190 -4.97 -0.99 -18.04
C SER A 190 -4.45 0.25 -17.31
N GLY A 191 -3.83 0.08 -16.15
CA GLY A 191 -3.23 1.17 -15.39
C GLY A 191 -2.13 0.69 -14.45
N ARG A 192 -1.57 1.66 -13.73
CA ARG A 192 -0.45 1.45 -12.81
C ARG A 192 -0.69 2.20 -11.51
N TRP A 193 -0.47 1.52 -10.39
CA TRP A 193 -0.61 2.12 -9.07
C TRP A 193 0.51 3.11 -8.78
N THR A 194 0.17 4.25 -8.19
CA THR A 194 1.11 5.16 -7.56
C THR A 194 1.42 4.69 -6.13
N LEU A 195 2.58 5.11 -5.60
CA LEU A 195 2.99 4.88 -4.21
C LEU A 195 2.81 6.13 -3.33
N GLY A 196 1.98 7.08 -3.77
CA GLY A 196 1.63 8.31 -3.05
C GLY A 196 2.29 9.59 -3.58
N ASP A 197 3.45 9.49 -4.23
CA ASP A 197 4.14 10.61 -4.88
C ASP A 197 4.81 10.12 -6.17
N ALA A 198 4.10 10.23 -7.28
CA ALA A 198 4.50 9.62 -8.55
C ALA A 198 5.03 10.64 -9.56
N TYR A 199 6.25 10.42 -10.08
CA TYR A 199 6.85 11.27 -11.10
C TYR A 199 6.12 11.10 -12.43
N LEU A 200 5.78 12.19 -13.09
CA LEU A 200 5.13 12.16 -14.38
C LEU A 200 5.77 13.20 -15.31
N PRO A 201 6.65 12.78 -16.24
CA PRO A 201 7.21 13.70 -17.23
C PRO A 201 6.13 14.08 -18.24
N LEU A 202 6.07 15.36 -18.57
CA LEU A 202 5.11 15.90 -19.53
C LEU A 202 5.74 15.99 -20.93
N PRO A 203 4.95 15.80 -22.00
CA PRO A 203 5.44 15.94 -23.36
C PRO A 203 5.87 17.38 -23.63
N GLN A 204 6.90 17.54 -24.46
CA GLN A 204 7.40 18.86 -24.85
C GLN A 204 6.31 19.62 -25.61
N ARG A 205 6.11 20.89 -25.22
CA ARG A 205 5.12 21.78 -25.83
C ARG A 205 5.82 22.69 -26.83
N GLN A 206 5.13 23.04 -27.91
CA GLN A 206 5.62 24.02 -28.89
C GLN A 206 5.39 25.47 -28.44
N THR A 207 4.51 25.69 -27.46
CA THR A 207 4.17 27.01 -26.92
C THR A 207 4.20 26.96 -25.40
N ASP A 208 4.53 28.10 -24.77
CA ASP A 208 4.47 28.29 -23.31
C ASP A 208 3.03 28.53 -22.81
N SER A 209 2.03 28.06 -23.56
CA SER A 209 0.63 28.17 -23.16
C SER A 209 0.27 27.19 -22.06
N PHE A 210 -0.72 27.57 -21.25
CA PHE A 210 -1.31 26.68 -20.25
C PHE A 210 -1.93 25.45 -20.94
N GLY A 211 -1.73 24.29 -20.33
CA GLY A 211 -2.36 23.04 -20.76
C GLY A 211 -3.31 22.50 -19.70
N ILE A 212 -4.23 21.64 -20.11
CA ILE A 212 -5.07 20.86 -19.20
C ILE A 212 -4.52 19.44 -19.18
N LEU A 213 -3.96 19.02 -18.05
CA LEU A 213 -3.58 17.63 -17.82
C LEU A 213 -4.80 16.87 -17.31
N SER A 214 -5.16 15.82 -18.02
CA SER A 214 -6.22 14.89 -17.68
C SER A 214 -5.62 13.57 -17.24
N VAL A 215 -5.89 13.15 -16.01
CA VAL A 215 -5.40 11.90 -15.42
C VAL A 215 -6.58 10.97 -15.13
N GLN A 216 -6.67 9.82 -15.81
CA GLN A 216 -7.70 8.83 -15.55
C GLN A 216 -7.38 8.04 -14.28
N ILE A 217 -8.32 8.02 -13.34
CA ILE A 217 -8.26 7.24 -12.11
C ILE A 217 -9.15 6.00 -12.28
N LEU A 218 -8.52 4.82 -12.38
CA LEU A 218 -9.21 3.54 -12.56
C LEU A 218 -9.65 2.94 -11.23
N ALA A 219 -8.87 3.15 -10.18
CA ALA A 219 -9.17 2.72 -8.83
C ALA A 219 -8.47 3.64 -7.83
N ALA A 220 -9.08 3.83 -6.66
CA ALA A 220 -8.58 4.62 -5.55
C ALA A 220 -9.23 4.10 -4.27
N GLY A 221 -8.54 4.29 -3.14
CA GLY A 221 -9.09 4.11 -1.82
C GLY A 221 -9.63 2.71 -1.47
N PRO A 222 -10.33 2.59 -0.34
CA PRO A 222 -10.54 3.65 0.65
C PRO A 222 -9.24 4.00 1.40
N TYR A 223 -9.11 5.25 1.86
CA TYR A 223 -7.97 5.76 2.63
C TYR A 223 -8.34 5.96 4.10
N ARG A 224 -7.37 5.86 5.02
CA ARG A 224 -7.60 6.25 6.42
C ARG A 224 -7.68 7.76 6.52
N VAL A 225 -8.70 8.27 7.22
CA VAL A 225 -8.78 9.70 7.55
C VAL A 225 -7.60 10.03 8.46
N GLN A 226 -6.70 10.88 7.99
CA GLN A 226 -5.66 11.46 8.82
C GLN A 226 -6.24 12.68 9.55
N GLU A 227 -6.11 12.74 10.87
CA GLU A 227 -6.31 14.00 11.59
C GLU A 227 -5.23 14.96 11.12
N LYS A 228 -5.62 16.00 10.37
CA LYS A 228 -4.71 17.07 9.97
C LYS A 228 -4.27 17.80 11.23
N THR A 229 -3.07 17.49 11.73
CA THR A 229 -2.36 18.40 12.62
C THR A 229 -2.02 19.64 11.79
N GLU A 230 -2.77 20.72 11.96
CA GLU A 230 -2.37 22.03 11.45
C GLU A 230 -1.01 22.36 12.05
N ALA A 231 0.04 22.29 11.21
CA ALA A 231 1.31 22.88 11.54
C ALA A 231 1.09 24.40 11.59
N ALA A 232 0.87 24.93 12.80
CA ALA A 232 0.84 26.35 13.06
C ALA A 232 2.15 26.96 12.55
N SER A 233 2.06 27.72 11.46
CA SER A 233 3.14 28.57 10.98
C SER A 233 3.38 29.63 12.06
N VAL A 234 4.42 29.44 12.86
CA VAL A 234 4.94 30.51 13.72
C VAL A 234 5.76 31.42 12.81
N LEU A 235 5.11 32.45 12.28
CA LEU A 235 5.76 33.66 11.81
C LEU A 235 6.36 34.35 13.04
N SER A 236 7.66 34.19 13.27
CA SER A 236 8.42 35.09 14.13
C SER A 236 8.84 36.30 13.30
N LEU A 237 8.27 37.46 13.67
CA LEU A 237 8.73 38.81 13.34
C LEU A 237 10.15 39.06 13.84
#